data_AF-A0A1G1XJN4-F1
#
_entry.id   AF-A0A1G1XJN4-F1
#
_cell.length_a   1.000
_cell.length_b   1.000
_cell.length_c   1.000
_cell.angle_alpha   90.00
_cell.angle_beta   90.00
_cell.angle_gamma   90.00
#
_symmetry.space_group_name_H-M   'P 1'
#
loop_
_entity.id
_entity.type
_entity.pdbx_description
1 polymer ?
#
loop_
_entity_poly.entity_id
_entity_poly.type
_entity_poly.pdbx_seq_one_letter_code
_entity_poly.pdbx_strand_id
1 'polypeptide(L)'
;MKDLLKKITEIKPILIGLGEMDHGVHTEILKQLLNNLDSVNGIFLEYPVGYQNSINEYIKSGILDQNLTQLLAGAESEGKNLKQTLTVILDFAKKKRVPVICIDSSKEKNEMYFSKSKYGSYFLRSGSRDEDMYLNIVENLEKRSGTWIIIAHAAHLDFSFNIHNSDPSLGKRLKEKLANKFFGICLLKDFHIKETQCVLKDVTPNEATTRILENKDYSFLFEDGRVKGFESLVIHQ
;
A
#
# COMPACT_ATOMS: atom_id res chain seq x y z
N MET A 1 8.17 16.11 5.28
CA MET A 1 7.07 15.46 6.06
C MET A 1 5.97 16.43 6.49
N LYS A 2 6.29 17.58 7.09
CA LYS A 2 5.28 18.56 7.55
C LYS A 2 4.31 19.01 6.44
N ASP A 3 4.82 19.29 5.24
CA ASP A 3 3.98 19.77 4.13
C ASP A 3 3.04 18.69 3.58
N LEU A 4 3.44 17.43 3.64
CA LEU A 4 2.61 16.28 3.24
C LEU A 4 1.45 16.13 4.19
N LEU A 5 1.73 16.17 5.50
CA LEU A 5 0.71 16.11 6.53
C LEU A 5 -0.26 17.28 6.38
N LYS A 6 0.24 18.50 6.17
CA LYS A 6 -0.59 19.68 5.89
C LYS A 6 -1.51 19.44 4.68
N LYS A 7 -0.96 18.96 3.56
CA LYS A 7 -1.72 18.65 2.34
C LYS A 7 -2.80 17.59 2.58
N ILE A 8 -2.48 16.51 3.30
CA ILE A 8 -3.45 15.47 3.67
C ILE A 8 -4.57 16.07 4.54
N THR A 9 -4.23 16.90 5.53
CA THR A 9 -5.19 17.60 6.39
C THR A 9 -6.09 18.57 5.61
N GLU A 10 -5.57 19.24 4.59
CA GLU A 10 -6.34 20.14 3.73
C GLU A 10 -7.29 19.38 2.80
N ILE A 11 -6.82 18.31 2.17
CA ILE A 11 -7.60 17.48 1.23
C ILE A 11 -8.68 16.68 1.96
N LYS A 12 -8.40 16.23 3.19
CA LYS A 12 -9.26 15.34 3.99
C LYS A 12 -9.71 14.10 3.21
N PRO A 13 -8.76 13.28 2.72
CA PRO A 13 -9.09 12.11 1.93
C PRO A 13 -9.90 11.08 2.75
N ILE A 14 -10.77 10.34 2.06
CA ILE A 14 -11.42 9.14 2.61
C ILE A 14 -10.43 7.98 2.63
N LEU A 15 -9.52 7.92 1.65
CA LEU A 15 -8.52 6.87 1.55
C LEU A 15 -7.15 7.47 1.26
N ILE A 16 -6.16 7.09 2.05
CA ILE A 16 -4.74 7.41 1.84
C ILE A 16 -4.05 6.12 1.41
N GLY A 17 -3.44 6.12 0.23
CA GLY A 17 -2.65 4.99 -0.27
C GLY A 17 -1.17 5.16 0.04
N LEU A 18 -0.56 4.16 0.67
CA LEU A 18 0.87 4.08 0.95
C LEU A 18 1.45 2.95 0.08
N GLY A 19 1.99 3.33 -1.07
CA GLY A 19 2.61 2.44 -2.05
C GLY A 19 4.07 2.19 -1.72
N GLU A 20 4.40 1.01 -1.20
CA GLU A 20 5.79 0.63 -0.94
C GLU A 20 6.46 0.12 -2.22
N MET A 21 7.59 0.71 -2.64
CA MET A 21 8.37 0.18 -3.76
C MET A 21 9.13 -1.10 -3.42
N ASP A 22 9.58 -1.22 -2.17
CA ASP A 22 10.18 -2.42 -1.61
C ASP A 22 9.49 -2.80 -0.31
N HIS A 23 9.02 -4.04 -0.25
CA HIS A 23 8.33 -4.58 0.91
C HIS A 23 9.25 -4.65 2.14
N GLY A 24 8.79 -4.07 3.25
CA GLY A 24 9.47 -4.20 4.55
C GLY A 24 10.56 -3.17 4.80
N VAL A 25 10.73 -2.20 3.90
CA VAL A 25 11.85 -1.27 3.89
C VAL A 25 11.47 0.11 4.45
N HIS A 26 10.19 0.46 4.42
CA HIS A 26 9.68 1.80 4.73
C HIS A 26 9.14 1.94 6.16
N THR A 27 9.50 1.01 7.07
CA THR A 27 8.97 0.91 8.45
C THR A 27 8.95 2.23 9.21
N GLU A 28 10.06 2.96 9.25
CA GLU A 28 10.15 4.20 10.03
C GLU A 28 9.30 5.33 9.43
N ILE A 29 9.19 5.39 8.10
CA ILE A 29 8.31 6.35 7.42
C ILE A 29 6.85 6.01 7.67
N LEU A 30 6.47 4.73 7.57
CA LEU A 30 5.12 4.27 7.91
C LEU A 30 4.77 4.63 9.35
N LYS A 31 5.69 4.37 10.29
CA LYS A 31 5.53 4.73 11.71
C LYS A 31 5.34 6.24 11.89
N GLN A 32 6.11 7.07 11.19
CA GLN A 32 5.95 8.52 11.25
C GLN A 32 4.57 8.94 10.70
N LEU A 33 4.17 8.46 9.53
CA LEU A 33 2.86 8.79 8.94
C LEU A 33 1.71 8.37 9.84
N LEU A 34 1.70 7.11 10.29
CA LEU A 34 0.64 6.57 11.17
C LEU A 34 0.53 7.37 12.48
N ASN A 35 1.65 7.76 13.09
CA ASN A 35 1.62 8.52 14.34
C ASN A 35 1.16 9.98 14.18
N ASN A 36 1.28 10.57 13.00
CA ASN A 36 0.91 11.97 12.74
C ASN A 36 -0.46 12.12 12.05
N LEU A 37 -1.10 11.02 11.62
CA LEU A 37 -2.46 11.04 11.11
C LEU A 37 -3.44 10.91 12.27
N ASP A 38 -4.01 12.05 12.67
CA ASP A 38 -4.84 12.17 13.88
C ASP A 38 -6.14 11.33 13.84
N SER A 39 -6.63 10.95 12.66
CA SER A 39 -7.96 10.33 12.51
C SER A 39 -7.97 9.19 11.49
N VAL A 40 -7.25 8.11 11.78
CA VAL A 40 -7.35 6.85 11.02
C VAL A 40 -8.50 6.01 11.58
N ASN A 41 -9.41 5.59 10.71
CA ASN A 41 -10.59 4.78 11.05
C ASN A 41 -10.44 3.30 10.71
N GLY A 42 -9.42 2.95 9.94
CA GLY A 42 -9.13 1.57 9.57
C GLY A 42 -7.97 1.47 8.59
N ILE A 43 -7.47 0.26 8.42
CA ILE A 43 -6.34 -0.05 7.55
C ILE A 43 -6.73 -1.20 6.61
N PHE A 44 -6.49 -1.03 5.32
CA PHE A 44 -6.45 -2.10 4.35
C PHE A 44 -5.01 -2.56 4.16
N LEU A 45 -4.79 -3.87 4.21
CA LEU A 45 -3.48 -4.48 4.16
C LEU A 45 -3.44 -5.47 2.99
N GLU A 46 -2.43 -5.36 2.12
CA GLU A 46 -2.16 -6.30 1.02
C GLU A 46 -1.71 -7.67 1.52
N TYR A 47 -2.60 -8.36 2.22
CA TYR A 47 -2.48 -9.72 2.71
C TYR A 47 -3.72 -10.50 2.26
N PRO A 48 -3.60 -11.82 1.99
CA PRO A 48 -4.74 -12.60 1.53
C PRO A 48 -5.88 -12.57 2.54
N VAL A 49 -7.14 -12.45 2.09
CA VAL A 49 -8.33 -12.42 2.98
C VAL A 49 -8.39 -13.62 3.93
N GLY A 50 -7.79 -14.77 3.56
CA GLY A 50 -7.70 -15.94 4.43
C GLY A 50 -6.93 -15.72 5.74
N TYR A 51 -6.06 -14.71 5.80
CA TYR A 51 -5.30 -14.36 7.02
C TYR A 51 -6.07 -13.41 7.96
N GLN A 52 -7.29 -13.01 7.61
CA GLN A 52 -8.07 -12.04 8.41
C GLN A 52 -8.22 -12.47 9.89
N ASN A 53 -8.41 -13.76 10.15
CA ASN A 53 -8.52 -14.27 11.52
C ASN A 53 -7.20 -14.13 12.28
N SER A 54 -6.07 -14.47 11.66
CA SER A 54 -4.76 -14.32 12.28
C SER A 54 -4.42 -12.85 12.58
N ILE A 55 -4.78 -11.93 11.68
CA ILE A 55 -4.64 -10.48 11.90
C ILE A 55 -5.51 -10.02 13.09
N ASN A 56 -6.76 -10.46 13.15
CA ASN A 56 -7.67 -10.13 14.25
C ASN A 56 -7.15 -10.66 15.60
N GLU A 57 -6.63 -11.90 15.64
CA GLU A 57 -6.05 -12.48 16.84
C GLU A 57 -4.80 -11.75 17.30
N TYR A 58 -3.95 -11.28 16.38
CA TYR A 58 -2.83 -10.42 16.73
C TYR A 58 -3.31 -9.09 17.34
N ILE A 59 -4.28 -8.41 16.72
CA ILE A 59 -4.80 -7.13 17.24
C ILE A 59 -5.34 -7.31 18.67
N LYS A 60 -5.96 -8.46 18.96
CA LYS A 60 -6.50 -8.79 20.28
C LYS A 60 -5.39 -9.14 21.29
N SER A 61 -4.49 -10.05 20.95
CA SER A 61 -3.52 -10.65 21.88
C SER A 61 -2.16 -9.96 21.88
N GLY A 62 -1.72 -9.40 20.76
CA GLY A 62 -0.36 -8.93 20.49
C GLY A 62 0.61 -10.06 20.12
N ILE A 63 0.12 -11.27 19.86
CA ILE A 63 0.93 -12.45 19.59
C ILE A 63 0.68 -12.90 18.15
N LEU A 64 1.75 -13.20 17.41
CA LEU A 64 1.67 -13.80 16.09
C LEU A 64 1.30 -15.27 16.24
N ASP A 65 0.27 -15.71 15.52
CA ASP A 65 -0.06 -17.13 15.43
C ASP A 65 0.91 -17.88 14.50
N GLN A 66 0.72 -19.19 14.40
CA GLN A 66 1.55 -20.03 13.55
C GLN A 66 1.42 -19.67 12.06
N ASN A 67 0.23 -19.30 11.60
CA ASN A 67 -0.03 -18.97 10.19
C ASN A 67 0.74 -17.72 9.76
N LEU A 68 0.66 -16.63 10.55
CA LEU A 68 1.42 -15.41 10.28
C LEU A 68 2.92 -15.65 10.44
N THR A 69 3.34 -16.45 11.43
CA THR A 69 4.76 -16.77 11.62
C THR A 69 5.34 -17.49 10.40
N GLN A 70 4.63 -18.48 9.85
CA GLN A 70 5.06 -19.20 8.65
C GLN A 70 5.12 -18.29 7.41
N LEU A 71 4.11 -17.45 7.23
CA LEU A 71 4.08 -16.47 6.12
C LEU A 71 5.28 -15.51 6.19
N LEU A 72 5.58 -14.99 7.39
CA LEU A 72 6.70 -14.07 7.60
C LEU A 72 8.05 -14.75 7.38
N ALA A 73 8.22 -16.00 7.85
CA ALA A 73 9.45 -16.76 7.63
C ALA A 73 9.74 -16.97 6.14
N GLY A 74 8.71 -17.19 5.32
CA GLY A 74 8.83 -17.28 3.86
C GLY A 74 9.27 -15.96 3.21
N ALA A 75 8.86 -14.82 3.75
CA ALA A 75 9.28 -13.52 3.23
C ALA A 75 10.69 -13.10 3.70
N GLU A 76 11.06 -13.47 4.92
CA GLU A 76 12.41 -13.23 5.46
C GLU A 76 13.47 -14.01 4.68
N SER A 77 13.16 -15.23 4.20
CA SER A 77 14.08 -16.00 3.33
C SER A 77 14.29 -15.35 1.96
N GLU A 78 13.36 -14.49 1.52
CA GLU A 78 13.49 -13.64 0.32
C GLU A 78 14.20 -12.30 0.62
N GLY A 79 14.71 -12.08 1.84
CA GLY A 79 15.41 -10.87 2.26
C GLY A 79 14.52 -9.70 2.66
N LYS A 80 13.20 -9.91 2.82
CA LYS A 80 12.24 -8.86 3.18
C LYS A 80 12.07 -8.76 4.70
N ASN A 81 12.12 -7.54 5.24
CA ASN A 81 11.82 -7.29 6.65
C ASN A 81 10.31 -7.02 6.88
N LEU A 82 9.49 -8.00 6.49
CA LEU A 82 8.03 -7.89 6.63
C LEU A 82 7.58 -7.95 8.09
N LYS A 83 8.29 -8.68 8.94
CA LYS A 83 7.91 -8.88 10.34
C LYS A 83 7.86 -7.56 11.11
N GLN A 84 8.90 -6.74 10.98
CA GLN A 84 8.95 -5.45 11.66
C GLN A 84 7.87 -4.49 11.13
N THR A 85 7.70 -4.43 9.81
CA THR A 85 6.70 -3.57 9.17
C THR A 85 5.28 -3.95 9.58
N LEU A 86 4.95 -5.24 9.51
CA LEU A 86 3.64 -5.75 9.91
C LEU A 86 3.37 -5.47 11.39
N THR A 87 4.36 -5.70 12.25
CA THR A 87 4.25 -5.42 13.70
C THR A 87 3.92 -3.95 13.95
N VAL A 88 4.62 -3.01 13.29
CA VAL A 88 4.34 -1.57 13.43
C VAL A 88 2.90 -1.22 13.04
N ILE A 89 2.42 -1.79 11.94
CA ILE A 89 1.05 -1.55 11.45
C ILE A 89 0.02 -2.10 12.43
N LEU A 90 0.21 -3.34 12.90
CA LEU A 90 -0.75 -4.00 13.77
C LEU A 90 -0.74 -3.45 15.21
N ASP A 91 0.43 -3.07 15.73
CA ASP A 91 0.54 -2.40 17.03
C ASP A 91 -0.14 -1.03 17.01
N PHE A 92 0.01 -0.27 15.92
CA PHE A 92 -0.75 0.95 15.72
C PHE A 92 -2.25 0.67 15.72
N ALA A 93 -2.70 -0.33 14.95
CA ALA A 93 -4.11 -0.68 14.86
C ALA A 93 -4.70 -1.09 16.21
N LYS A 94 -3.97 -1.91 16.97
CA LYS A 94 -4.30 -2.31 18.35
C LYS A 94 -4.39 -1.11 19.28
N LYS A 95 -3.38 -0.23 19.28
CA LYS A 95 -3.33 0.98 20.13
C LYS A 95 -4.50 1.93 19.83
N LYS A 96 -4.82 2.13 18.55
CA LYS A 96 -5.89 3.03 18.09
C LYS A 96 -7.27 2.37 18.06
N ARG A 97 -7.34 1.05 18.27
CA ARG A 97 -8.57 0.23 18.18
C ARG A 97 -9.27 0.37 16.84
N VAL A 98 -8.49 0.40 15.76
CA VAL A 98 -9.01 0.47 14.40
C VAL A 98 -8.96 -0.91 13.75
N PRO A 99 -9.94 -1.27 12.91
CA PRO A 99 -9.91 -2.52 12.16
C PRO A 99 -8.76 -2.55 11.15
N VAL A 100 -8.22 -3.74 10.92
CA VAL A 100 -7.34 -4.05 9.79
C VAL A 100 -8.05 -5.06 8.91
N ILE A 101 -8.13 -4.79 7.61
CA ILE A 101 -8.83 -5.62 6.63
C ILE A 101 -7.82 -6.13 5.60
N CYS A 102 -7.69 -7.45 5.49
CA CYS A 102 -6.95 -8.11 4.43
C CYS A 102 -7.74 -7.98 3.12
N ILE A 103 -7.08 -7.58 2.03
CA ILE A 103 -7.76 -7.28 0.75
C ILE A 103 -7.31 -8.16 -0.41
N ASP A 104 -6.23 -8.91 -0.27
CA ASP A 104 -5.54 -9.53 -1.39
C ASP A 104 -6.02 -10.95 -1.72
N SER A 105 -5.64 -11.43 -2.91
CA SER A 105 -5.79 -12.81 -3.36
C SER A 105 -4.79 -13.76 -2.69
N SER A 106 -4.96 -15.08 -2.86
CA SER A 106 -4.13 -16.10 -2.21
C SER A 106 -3.13 -16.75 -3.17
N LYS A 107 -2.01 -17.25 -2.64
CA LYS A 107 -1.10 -18.16 -3.37
C LYS A 107 -1.61 -19.61 -3.36
N GLU A 108 -2.49 -19.94 -2.43
CA GLU A 108 -3.01 -21.29 -2.20
C GLU A 108 -4.48 -21.39 -2.61
N LYS A 109 -4.85 -22.53 -3.18
CA LYS A 109 -6.25 -22.87 -3.48
C LYS A 109 -6.96 -23.22 -2.18
N ASN A 110 -8.13 -22.62 -1.96
CA ASN A 110 -9.05 -23.07 -0.91
C ASN A 110 -10.50 -22.83 -1.36
N GLU A 111 -11.46 -23.00 -0.44
CA GLU A 111 -12.89 -22.84 -0.72
C GLU A 111 -13.25 -21.43 -1.21
N MET A 112 -12.48 -20.41 -0.80
CA MET A 112 -12.65 -19.02 -1.23
C MET A 112 -11.87 -18.71 -2.52
N TYR A 113 -10.68 -19.29 -2.69
CA TYR A 113 -9.79 -19.03 -3.83
C TYR A 113 -9.69 -20.25 -4.74
N PHE A 114 -10.53 -20.31 -5.78
CA PHE A 114 -10.60 -21.47 -6.67
C PHE A 114 -10.19 -21.17 -8.12
N SER A 115 -10.18 -19.91 -8.53
CA SER A 115 -9.80 -19.49 -9.88
C SER A 115 -8.29 -19.31 -10.00
N LYS A 116 -7.60 -20.26 -10.63
CA LYS A 116 -6.15 -20.23 -10.80
C LYS A 116 -5.72 -19.21 -11.88
N SER A 117 -4.80 -18.32 -11.52
CA SER A 117 -4.12 -17.42 -12.45
C SER A 117 -3.05 -18.13 -13.27
N LYS A 118 -2.61 -17.50 -14.37
CA LYS A 118 -1.48 -18.00 -15.19
C LYS A 118 -0.14 -18.12 -14.43
N TYR A 119 -0.01 -17.45 -13.28
CA TYR A 119 1.20 -17.44 -12.46
C TYR A 119 1.10 -18.32 -11.19
N GLY A 120 0.02 -19.09 -11.04
CA GLY A 120 -0.13 -20.04 -9.94
C GLY A 120 -0.88 -19.53 -8.70
N SER A 121 -1.06 -18.21 -8.54
CA SER A 121 -1.95 -17.62 -7.52
C SER A 121 -3.42 -17.91 -7.83
N TYR A 122 -4.30 -17.82 -6.82
CA TYR A 122 -5.74 -18.06 -6.91
C TYR A 122 -6.54 -16.81 -6.52
N PHE A 123 -7.51 -16.45 -7.35
CA PHE A 123 -8.37 -15.27 -7.18
C PHE A 123 -9.68 -15.62 -6.46
N LEU A 124 -10.25 -14.61 -5.78
CA LEU A 124 -11.45 -14.71 -4.94
C LEU A 124 -12.73 -14.65 -5.78
N ARG A 125 -12.82 -13.67 -6.69
CA ARG A 125 -14.08 -13.39 -7.44
C ARG A 125 -13.85 -13.12 -8.93
N SER A 126 -12.67 -12.62 -9.33
CA SER A 126 -12.43 -12.07 -10.67
C SER A 126 -11.30 -12.76 -11.46
N GLY A 127 -11.00 -12.22 -12.64
CA GLY A 127 -9.82 -12.56 -13.44
C GLY A 127 -8.58 -11.72 -13.09
N SER A 128 -8.66 -10.82 -12.09
CA SER A 128 -7.60 -9.88 -11.75
C SER A 128 -7.44 -9.66 -10.24
N ARG A 129 -6.21 -9.76 -9.75
CA ARG A 129 -5.84 -9.50 -8.34
C ARG A 129 -6.23 -8.09 -7.90
N ASP A 130 -6.03 -7.08 -8.76
CA ASP A 130 -6.31 -5.68 -8.44
C ASP A 130 -7.80 -5.36 -8.39
N GLU A 131 -8.59 -6.05 -9.21
CA GLU A 131 -10.06 -5.96 -9.16
C GLU A 131 -10.61 -6.56 -7.87
N ASP A 132 -10.12 -7.74 -7.45
CA ASP A 132 -10.50 -8.35 -6.17
C ASP A 132 -10.21 -7.41 -4.99
N MET A 133 -8.99 -6.84 -4.95
CA MET A 133 -8.61 -5.86 -3.92
C MET A 133 -9.51 -4.63 -3.94
N TYR A 134 -9.80 -4.09 -5.13
CA TYR A 134 -10.67 -2.93 -5.30
C TYR A 134 -12.08 -3.19 -4.74
N LEU A 135 -12.69 -4.32 -5.08
CA LEU A 135 -14.03 -4.68 -4.61
C LEU A 135 -14.06 -4.83 -3.08
N ASN A 136 -13.05 -5.47 -2.49
CA ASN A 136 -12.94 -5.61 -1.03
C ASN A 136 -12.84 -4.25 -0.33
N ILE A 137 -12.11 -3.28 -0.88
CA ILE A 137 -11.96 -1.93 -0.32
C ILE A 137 -13.29 -1.17 -0.42
N VAL A 138 -13.89 -1.11 -1.60
CA VAL A 138 -15.12 -0.33 -1.83
C VAL A 138 -16.27 -0.86 -0.96
N GLU A 139 -16.42 -2.18 -0.87
CA GLU A 139 -17.43 -2.81 -0.01
C GLU A 139 -17.29 -2.38 1.47
N ASN A 140 -16.05 -2.19 1.95
CA ASN A 140 -15.80 -1.74 3.32
C ASN A 140 -15.99 -0.23 3.50
N LEU A 141 -15.57 0.58 2.53
CA LEU A 141 -15.75 2.03 2.55
C LEU A 141 -17.22 2.46 2.47
N GLU A 142 -18.07 1.70 1.78
CA GLU A 142 -19.51 1.97 1.73
C GLU A 142 -20.21 1.71 3.07
N LYS A 143 -19.65 0.80 3.88
CA LYS A 143 -20.20 0.42 5.20
C LYS A 143 -19.65 1.28 6.35
N ARG A 144 -18.60 2.05 6.13
CA ARG A 144 -17.82 2.70 7.20
C ARG A 144 -17.38 4.10 6.80
N SER A 145 -17.62 5.07 7.67
CA SER A 145 -17.17 6.45 7.47
C SER A 145 -15.75 6.69 7.99
N GLY A 146 -15.16 7.81 7.58
CA GLY A 146 -13.87 8.29 8.05
C GLY A 146 -12.71 8.02 7.11
N THR A 147 -11.49 8.30 7.57
CA THR A 147 -10.26 8.18 6.76
C THR A 147 -9.61 6.82 6.97
N TRP A 148 -9.41 6.11 5.87
CA TRP A 148 -8.76 4.81 5.82
C TRP A 148 -7.37 4.93 5.22
N ILE A 149 -6.52 3.97 5.57
CA ILE A 149 -5.19 3.81 4.96
C ILE A 149 -5.18 2.50 4.20
N ILE A 150 -4.61 2.47 2.99
CA ILE A 150 -4.22 1.23 2.33
C ILE A 150 -2.71 1.16 2.25
N ILE A 151 -2.14 0.04 2.66
CA ILE A 151 -0.71 -0.26 2.56
C ILE A 151 -0.56 -1.44 1.61
N ALA A 152 0.09 -1.19 0.47
CA ALA A 152 0.28 -2.16 -0.61
C ALA A 152 1.54 -1.81 -1.42
N HIS A 153 1.97 -2.73 -2.27
CA HIS A 153 3.05 -2.49 -3.21
C HIS A 153 2.69 -1.32 -4.16
N ALA A 154 3.67 -0.48 -4.48
CA ALA A 154 3.48 0.69 -5.33
C ALA A 154 2.99 0.34 -6.74
N ALA A 155 3.24 -0.88 -7.24
CA ALA A 155 2.66 -1.32 -8.52
C ALA A 155 1.13 -1.48 -8.48
N HIS A 156 0.56 -1.83 -7.32
CA HIS A 156 -0.89 -1.92 -7.17
C HIS A 156 -1.52 -0.52 -7.07
N LEU A 157 -0.86 0.41 -6.37
CA LEU A 157 -1.42 1.74 -6.09
C LEU A 157 -1.11 2.80 -7.15
N ASP A 158 -0.47 2.45 -8.27
CA ASP A 158 -0.27 3.41 -9.36
C ASP A 158 -1.59 3.83 -10.02
N PHE A 159 -1.62 4.98 -10.70
CA PHE A 159 -2.84 5.46 -11.39
C PHE A 159 -2.92 5.06 -12.86
N SER A 160 -2.24 3.98 -13.23
CA SER A 160 -2.06 3.53 -14.61
C SER A 160 -2.69 2.17 -14.88
N PHE A 161 -2.32 1.53 -15.99
CA PHE A 161 -2.73 0.17 -16.31
C PHE A 161 -1.56 -0.78 -16.02
N ASN A 162 -1.89 -1.98 -15.55
CA ASN A 162 -0.93 -3.06 -15.39
C ASN A 162 -0.27 -3.39 -16.74
N ILE A 163 1.05 -3.27 -16.81
CA ILE A 163 1.82 -3.41 -18.06
C ILE A 163 1.69 -4.79 -18.72
N HIS A 164 1.42 -5.83 -17.93
CA HIS A 164 1.47 -7.22 -18.39
C HIS A 164 0.16 -7.70 -19.02
N ASN A 165 -0.95 -7.00 -18.79
CA ASN A 165 -2.28 -7.43 -19.21
C ASN A 165 -3.22 -6.28 -19.57
N SER A 166 -2.76 -5.02 -19.51
CA SER A 166 -3.57 -3.82 -19.73
C SER A 166 -4.79 -3.70 -18.82
N ASP A 167 -4.80 -4.41 -17.69
CA ASP A 167 -5.88 -4.30 -16.71
C ASP A 167 -5.66 -3.06 -15.84
N PRO A 168 -6.68 -2.21 -15.57
CA PRO A 168 -6.51 -1.08 -14.67
C PRO A 168 -5.96 -1.53 -13.31
N SER A 169 -4.92 -0.84 -12.84
CA SER A 169 -4.37 -1.12 -11.51
C SER A 169 -5.36 -0.73 -10.42
N LEU A 170 -5.12 -1.23 -9.21
CA LEU A 170 -5.96 -0.89 -8.04
C LEU A 170 -6.03 0.63 -7.82
N GLY A 171 -4.89 1.32 -7.89
CA GLY A 171 -4.82 2.77 -7.71
C GLY A 171 -5.62 3.53 -8.77
N LYS A 172 -5.56 3.11 -10.03
CA LYS A 172 -6.39 3.70 -11.10
C LYS A 172 -7.88 3.56 -10.82
N ARG A 173 -8.34 2.35 -10.44
CA ARG A 173 -9.75 2.09 -10.10
C ARG A 173 -10.21 2.94 -8.92
N LEU A 174 -9.40 3.03 -7.87
CA LEU A 174 -9.69 3.86 -6.70
C LEU A 174 -9.71 5.35 -7.06
N LYS A 175 -8.81 5.81 -7.94
CA LYS A 175 -8.77 7.20 -8.37
C LYS A 175 -9.99 7.58 -9.19
N GLU A 176 -10.45 6.71 -10.08
CA GLU A 176 -11.67 6.92 -10.87
C GLU A 176 -12.92 6.91 -9.98
N LYS A 177 -12.98 6.03 -8.98
CA LYS A 177 -14.13 5.91 -8.05
C LYS A 177 -14.20 7.03 -7.02
N LEU A 178 -13.07 7.43 -6.44
CA LEU A 178 -12.99 8.35 -5.29
C LEU A 178 -12.50 9.75 -5.68
N ALA A 179 -11.97 9.94 -6.89
CA ALA A 179 -11.42 11.19 -7.38
C ALA A 179 -10.40 11.81 -6.40
N ASN A 180 -10.64 13.05 -5.95
CA ASN A 180 -9.79 13.75 -4.99
C ASN A 180 -9.89 13.21 -3.55
N LYS A 181 -10.80 12.28 -3.27
CA LYS A 181 -10.94 11.64 -1.95
C LYS A 181 -10.02 10.43 -1.76
N PHE A 182 -9.31 10.03 -2.80
CA PHE A 182 -8.17 9.12 -2.72
C PHE A 182 -6.87 9.92 -2.91
N PHE A 183 -5.93 9.73 -2.00
CA PHE A 183 -4.61 10.37 -2.01
C PHE A 183 -3.51 9.31 -1.90
N GLY A 184 -2.85 9.02 -3.01
CA GLY A 184 -1.75 8.08 -3.13
C GLY A 184 -0.39 8.71 -2.88
N ILE A 185 0.42 8.00 -2.11
CA ILE A 185 1.78 8.36 -1.73
C ILE A 185 2.67 7.18 -2.09
N CYS A 186 3.68 7.39 -2.92
CA CYS A 186 4.68 6.37 -3.20
C CYS A 186 5.89 6.55 -2.28
N LEU A 187 6.30 5.47 -1.64
CA LEU A 187 7.44 5.39 -0.73
C LEU A 187 8.61 4.76 -1.50
N LEU A 188 9.73 5.48 -1.53
CA LEU A 188 10.92 5.17 -2.32
C LEU A 188 12.18 5.21 -1.43
N LYS A 189 13.16 4.36 -1.78
CA LYS A 189 14.54 4.52 -1.30
C LYS A 189 15.41 5.35 -2.25
N ASP A 190 16.38 6.07 -1.68
CA ASP A 190 17.32 6.93 -2.41
C ASP A 190 18.02 6.22 -3.59
N PHE A 191 18.34 4.93 -3.49
CA PHE A 191 19.02 4.22 -4.59
C PHE A 191 18.14 4.03 -5.83
N HIS A 192 16.81 3.95 -5.67
CA HIS A 192 15.89 3.89 -6.81
C HIS A 192 15.92 5.15 -7.66
N ILE A 193 16.35 6.29 -7.11
CA ILE A 193 16.50 7.56 -7.87
C ILE A 193 17.71 7.52 -8.80
N LYS A 194 18.72 6.69 -8.51
CA LYS A 194 19.90 6.54 -9.37
C LYS A 194 19.65 5.56 -10.52
N GLU A 195 18.78 4.57 -10.30
CA GLU A 195 18.43 3.53 -11.28
C GLU A 195 17.20 3.86 -12.10
N THR A 196 16.30 4.70 -11.59
CA THR A 196 15.31 5.34 -12.46
C THR A 196 15.97 6.58 -13.05
N GLN A 197 15.94 6.74 -14.37
CA GLN A 197 16.03 8.06 -15.00
C GLN A 197 14.80 8.87 -14.64
N CYS A 198 14.57 9.06 -13.33
CA CYS A 198 13.56 9.91 -12.79
C CYS A 198 13.98 11.30 -13.27
N VAL A 199 13.45 11.72 -14.40
CA VAL A 199 13.59 13.08 -14.91
C VAL A 199 12.71 13.95 -14.00
N LEU A 200 13.13 14.05 -12.74
CA LEU A 200 12.85 15.19 -11.91
C LEU A 200 13.65 16.32 -12.54
N LYS A 201 13.10 16.90 -13.62
CA LYS A 201 13.58 18.19 -14.12
C LYS A 201 13.64 19.08 -12.87
N ASP A 202 14.83 19.48 -12.47
CA ASP A 202 15.15 20.38 -11.35
C ASP A 202 15.53 19.78 -9.98
N VAL A 203 16.00 18.52 -9.88
CA VAL A 203 16.39 17.95 -8.56
C VAL A 203 17.89 17.64 -8.46
N THR A 204 18.61 18.41 -7.62
CA THR A 204 20.00 18.15 -7.24
C THR A 204 20.11 17.14 -6.09
N PRO A 205 21.15 16.27 -6.07
CA PRO A 205 21.19 15.06 -5.22
C PRO A 205 21.53 15.27 -3.73
N ASN A 206 21.76 16.49 -3.24
CA ASN A 206 22.61 16.68 -2.05
C ASN A 206 21.92 17.04 -0.71
N GLU A 207 20.60 16.90 -0.54
CA GLU A 207 19.97 17.15 0.78
C GLU A 207 18.91 16.09 1.11
N ALA A 208 19.25 15.24 2.09
CA ALA A 208 18.41 14.18 2.65
C ALA A 208 17.19 14.74 3.44
N THR A 209 16.22 13.86 3.74
CA THR A 209 15.10 13.96 4.73
C THR A 209 13.65 14.19 4.25
N THR A 210 13.12 13.41 3.30
CA THR A 210 11.70 13.46 2.87
C THR A 210 11.37 14.70 2.03
N ARG A 211 11.56 14.59 0.71
CA ARG A 211 11.13 15.60 -0.26
C ARG A 211 9.72 15.28 -0.74
N ILE A 212 8.82 16.25 -0.61
CA ILE A 212 7.44 16.20 -1.13
C ILE A 212 7.46 17.08 -2.37
N LEU A 213 7.30 16.46 -3.54
CA LEU A 213 7.29 17.22 -4.80
C LEU A 213 5.91 17.87 -4.96
N GLU A 214 5.87 19.20 -5.01
CA GLU A 214 4.63 19.97 -5.11
C GLU A 214 4.17 20.11 -6.57
N ASN A 215 3.01 19.49 -6.88
CA ASN A 215 2.08 19.86 -7.96
C ASN A 215 2.66 20.25 -9.34
N LYS A 216 2.95 19.24 -10.16
CA LYS A 216 2.42 19.04 -11.52
C LYS A 216 2.28 17.54 -11.69
N ASP A 217 1.25 17.02 -12.38
CA ASP A 217 1.02 15.58 -12.59
C ASP A 217 2.35 14.80 -12.75
N TYR A 218 2.86 14.24 -11.65
CA TYR A 218 4.19 13.62 -11.67
C TYR A 218 4.02 12.25 -12.28
N SER A 219 4.32 12.21 -13.56
CA SER A 219 4.50 11.01 -14.33
C SER A 219 5.93 10.52 -14.10
N PHE A 220 6.13 9.52 -13.24
CA PHE A 220 7.46 8.93 -13.09
C PHE A 220 7.75 8.06 -14.29
N LEU A 221 8.69 8.47 -15.15
CA LEU A 221 9.21 7.63 -16.22
C LEU A 221 10.26 6.68 -15.62
N PHE A 222 9.96 5.39 -15.52
CA PHE A 222 10.97 4.38 -15.23
C PHE A 222 11.85 4.14 -16.48
N GLU A 223 13.03 3.54 -16.33
CA GLU A 223 13.93 3.23 -17.47
C GLU A 223 13.29 2.33 -18.54
N ASP A 224 12.23 1.59 -18.19
CA ASP A 224 11.42 0.80 -19.13
C ASP A 224 10.29 1.59 -19.79
N GLY A 225 10.24 2.92 -19.60
CA GLY A 225 9.27 3.83 -20.21
C GLY A 225 7.93 3.94 -19.49
N ARG A 226 7.73 3.27 -18.33
CA ARG A 226 6.47 3.34 -17.57
C ARG A 226 6.26 4.72 -16.98
N VAL A 227 5.05 5.28 -17.08
CA VAL A 227 4.57 6.42 -16.28
C VAL A 227 3.76 5.91 -15.09
N LYS A 228 4.30 5.98 -13.87
CA LYS A 228 3.47 5.77 -12.66
C LYS A 228 2.95 7.11 -12.14
N GLY A 229 1.67 7.14 -11.75
CA GLY A 229 1.02 8.32 -11.17
C GLY A 229 0.77 8.16 -9.67
N PHE A 230 1.19 9.15 -8.89
CA PHE A 230 0.91 9.34 -7.45
C PHE A 230 0.79 10.84 -7.17
N GLU A 231 0.02 11.26 -6.15
CA GLU A 231 -0.07 12.68 -5.75
C GLU A 231 1.14 13.17 -4.96
N SER A 232 1.90 12.25 -4.35
CA SER A 232 3.10 12.58 -3.59
C SER A 232 4.12 11.45 -3.61
N LEU A 233 5.38 11.83 -3.45
CA LEU A 233 6.46 10.93 -3.11
C LEU A 233 6.97 11.17 -1.71
N VAL A 234 7.48 10.11 -1.08
CA VAL A 234 8.35 10.18 0.08
C VAL A 234 9.59 9.36 -0.22
N ILE A 235 10.72 10.04 -0.28
CA ILE A 235 12.03 9.45 -0.48
C ILE A 235 12.73 9.36 0.89
N HIS A 236 13.30 8.20 1.21
CA HIS A 236 14.14 8.02 2.39
C HIS A 236 15.43 7.23 2.11
N GLN A 237 16.39 7.38 3.03
CA GLN A 237 17.68 6.69 3.02
C GLN A 237 17.56 5.26 3.54
#